data_AF-A0A7C2LBD0-F1
#
_entry.id   AF-A0A7C2LBD0-F1
#
_cell.length_a   1.000
_cell.length_b   1.000
_cell.length_c   1.000
_cell.angle_alpha   90.00
_cell.angle_beta   90.00
_cell.angle_gamma   90.00
#
_symmetry.space_group_name_H-M   'P 1'
#
loop_
_entity.id
_entity.type
_entity.pdbx_description
1 polymer ?
#
loop_
_entity_poly.entity_id
_entity_poly.type
_entity_poly.pdbx_seq_one_letter_code
_entity_poly.pdbx_strand_id
1 'polypeptide(L)'
;LSLAAMLLNGYFVGLLAQISQQHGTPLVVTLAALLPHGIPELTAFATVGALGVHLGARVYMAARGQSVDWLQEARTYGQVVVAAYVLLVLAALIEAYVSPSLVAYLMRVTAASP
;
A
#
# COMPACT_ATOMS: atom_id res chain seq x y z
N LEU A 1 1.33 -5.40 9.94
CA LEU A 1 1.67 -4.02 10.36
C LEU A 1 0.76 -3.62 11.51
N SER A 2 1.26 -3.05 12.60
CA SER A 2 0.41 -2.39 13.60
C SER A 2 -0.16 -1.08 13.02
N LEU A 3 -1.27 -0.58 13.57
CA LEU A 3 -1.84 0.72 13.18
C LEU A 3 -0.78 1.84 13.27
N ALA A 4 0.05 1.79 14.32
CA ALA A 4 1.17 2.69 14.52
C ALA A 4 2.19 2.65 13.37
N ALA A 5 2.51 1.46 12.85
CA ALA A 5 3.43 1.32 11.72
C ALA A 5 2.85 1.92 10.42
N MET A 6 1.55 1.78 10.18
CA MET A 6 0.89 2.42 9.02
C MET A 6 0.94 3.94 9.10
N LEU A 7 0.63 4.50 10.28
CA LEU A 7 0.71 5.95 10.51
C LEU A 7 2.14 6.47 10.35
N LEU A 8 3.11 5.73 10.88
CA LEU A 8 4.52 6.08 10.78
C LEU A 8 5.02 6.04 9.32
N ASN A 9 4.63 5.03 8.55
CA ASN A 9 4.95 4.95 7.11
C ASN A 9 4.36 6.14 6.36
N GLY A 10 3.08 6.47 6.59
CA GLY A 10 2.45 7.63 5.98
C GLY A 10 3.15 8.95 6.35
N TYR A 11 3.56 9.10 7.61
CA TYR A 11 4.34 10.24 8.08
C TYR A 11 5.69 10.35 7.34
N PHE A 12 6.46 9.26 7.25
CA PHE A 12 7.74 9.27 6.55
C PHE A 12 7.59 9.57 5.06
N VAL A 13 6.58 9.01 4.39
CA VAL A 13 6.28 9.29 2.98
C VAL A 13 5.97 10.78 2.78
N GLY A 14 5.13 11.36 3.65
CA GLY A 14 4.82 12.80 3.60
C GLY A 14 6.02 13.69 3.88
N LEU A 15 6.84 13.32 4.88
CA LEU A 15 8.06 14.04 5.22
C LEU A 15 9.07 14.02 4.07
N LEU A 16 9.30 12.85 3.47
CA LEU A 16 10.20 12.70 2.33
C LEU A 16 9.69 13.48 1.12
N ALA A 17 8.39 13.44 0.83
CA ALA A 17 7.79 14.25 -0.22
C ALA A 17 8.05 15.75 0.02
N GLN A 18 7.83 16.24 1.25
CA GLN A 18 8.10 17.64 1.60
C GLN A 18 9.58 18.02 1.41
N ILE A 19 10.50 17.15 1.84
CA ILE A 19 11.95 17.35 1.67
C ILE A 19 12.31 17.37 0.18
N SER A 20 11.75 16.49 -0.64
CA SER A 20 11.99 16.47 -2.09
C SER A 20 11.55 17.76 -2.76
N GLN A 21 10.40 18.30 -2.37
CA GLN A 21 9.89 19.58 -2.88
C GLN A 21 10.80 20.76 -2.49
N GLN A 22 11.33 20.76 -1.25
CA GLN A 22 12.27 21.79 -0.79
C GLN A 22 13.59 21.78 -1.57
N HIS A 23 14.01 20.62 -2.07
CA HIS A 23 15.18 20.48 -2.94
C HIS A 23 14.88 20.75 -4.43
N GLY A 24 13.71 21.30 -4.75
CA GLY A 24 13.34 21.69 -6.12
C GLY A 24 12.80 20.55 -6.98
N THR A 25 12.52 19.38 -6.41
CA THR A 25 11.85 18.31 -7.14
C THR A 25 10.42 18.75 -7.45
N PRO A 26 9.94 18.66 -8.71
CA PRO A 26 8.55 18.97 -9.03
C PRO A 26 7.58 17.97 -8.39
N LEU A 27 6.40 18.43 -7.99
CA LEU A 27 5.37 17.57 -7.38
C LEU A 27 5.02 16.38 -8.28
N VAL A 28 4.97 16.59 -9.60
CA VAL A 28 4.67 15.55 -10.58
C VAL A 28 5.69 14.41 -10.56
N VAL A 29 6.97 14.72 -10.29
CA VAL A 29 8.04 13.72 -10.19
C VAL A 29 7.89 12.91 -8.90
N THR A 30 7.60 13.59 -7.79
CA THR A 30 7.32 12.95 -6.49
C THR A 30 6.10 12.03 -6.57
N LEU A 31 5.03 12.48 -7.23
CA LEU A 31 3.82 11.67 -7.45
C LEU A 31 4.08 10.49 -8.39
N ALA A 32 4.91 10.65 -9.41
CA ALA A 32 5.29 9.57 -10.30
C ALA A 32 6.16 8.51 -9.61
N ALA A 33 6.93 8.90 -8.61
CA ALA A 33 7.66 7.95 -7.77
C ALA A 33 6.69 7.14 -6.90
N LEU A 34 5.64 7.75 -6.32
CA LEU A 34 4.74 7.10 -5.35
C LEU A 34 3.54 6.36 -5.97
N LEU A 35 2.80 7.02 -6.87
CA LEU A 35 1.47 6.55 -7.29
C LEU A 35 1.48 5.18 -7.99
N PRO A 36 2.42 4.88 -8.92
CA PRO A 36 2.35 3.65 -9.69
C PRO A 36 2.33 2.39 -8.82
N HIS A 37 3.24 2.28 -7.84
CA HIS A 37 3.32 1.13 -6.94
C HIS A 37 2.47 1.34 -5.66
N GLY A 38 2.25 2.60 -5.25
CA GLY A 38 1.50 2.91 -4.04
C GLY A 38 0.02 2.52 -4.11
N ILE A 39 -0.62 2.59 -5.29
CA ILE A 39 -2.01 2.14 -5.46
C ILE A 39 -2.19 0.65 -5.14
N PRO A 40 -1.45 -0.29 -5.76
CA PRO A 40 -1.57 -1.71 -5.44
C PRO A 40 -1.16 -2.03 -4.00
N GLU A 41 -0.12 -1.38 -3.47
CA GLU A 41 0.31 -1.57 -2.08
C GLU A 41 -0.77 -1.14 -1.07
N LEU A 42 -1.33 0.06 -1.21
CA LEU A 42 -2.39 0.57 -0.34
C LEU A 42 -3.65 -0.30 -0.43
N THR A 43 -3.99 -0.79 -1.61
CA THR A 43 -5.13 -1.69 -1.80
C THR A 43 -4.91 -3.02 -1.06
N ALA A 44 -3.71 -3.60 -1.15
CA ALA A 44 -3.36 -4.82 -0.44
C ALA A 44 -3.42 -4.62 1.09
N PHE A 45 -2.83 -3.54 1.60
CA PHE A 45 -2.84 -3.23 3.03
C PHE A 45 -4.23 -2.90 3.57
N ALA A 46 -5.04 -2.14 2.84
CA ALA A 46 -6.41 -1.85 3.23
C ALA A 46 -7.25 -3.14 3.32
N THR A 47 -7.09 -4.04 2.35
CA THR A 47 -7.86 -5.29 2.31
C THR A 47 -7.47 -6.24 3.45
N VAL A 48 -6.17 -6.44 3.69
CA VAL A 48 -5.68 -7.27 4.81
C VAL A 48 -5.99 -6.62 6.16
N GLY A 49 -5.93 -5.29 6.26
CA GLY A 49 -6.33 -4.54 7.45
C GLY A 49 -7.81 -4.76 7.78
N ALA A 50 -8.69 -4.66 6.78
CA ALA A 50 -10.12 -4.95 6.93
C ALA A 50 -10.37 -6.41 7.35
N LEU A 51 -9.61 -7.35 6.79
CA LEU A 51 -9.67 -8.76 7.16
C LEU A 51 -9.32 -9.00 8.64
N GLY A 52 -8.36 -8.24 9.17
CA GLY A 52 -8.00 -8.25 10.59
C GLY A 52 -9.13 -7.76 11.50
N VAL A 53 -9.81 -6.67 11.12
CA VAL A 53 -11.00 -6.17 11.83
C VAL A 53 -12.14 -7.18 11.77
N HIS A 54 -12.38 -7.77 10.59
CA HIS A 54 -13.37 -8.83 10.40
C HIS A 54 -13.10 -10.04 11.33
N LEU A 55 -11.83 -10.40 11.52
CA LEU A 55 -11.45 -11.53 12.39
C LEU A 55 -11.80 -11.23 13.84
N GLY A 56 -11.46 -10.02 14.30
CA GLY A 56 -11.81 -9.57 15.64
C GLY A 56 -13.33 -9.64 15.89
N ALA A 57 -14.13 -9.24 14.90
CA ALA A 57 -15.59 -9.34 14.98
C ALA A 57 -16.07 -10.80 15.06
N ARG A 58 -15.52 -11.72 14.26
CA ARG A 58 -15.86 -13.15 14.30
C ARG A 58 -15.49 -13.81 15.63
N VAL A 59 -14.30 -13.51 16.15
CA VAL A 59 -13.85 -13.98 17.47
C VAL A 59 -14.78 -13.47 18.57
N TYR A 60 -15.20 -12.21 18.51
CA TYR A 60 -16.16 -11.64 19.45
C TYR A 60 -17.53 -12.33 19.40
N MET A 61 -18.05 -12.62 18.20
CA MET A 61 -19.30 -13.37 18.00
C MET A 61 -19.21 -14.79 18.58
N ALA A 62 -18.11 -15.50 18.31
CA ALA A 62 -17.87 -16.82 18.86
C ALA A 62 -17.77 -16.82 20.38
N ALA A 63 -17.12 -15.81 20.98
CA ALA A 63 -17.06 -15.63 22.43
C ALA A 63 -18.44 -15.41 23.07
N ARG A 64 -19.42 -14.90 22.31
CA ARG A 64 -20.83 -14.77 22.72
C ARG A 64 -21.67 -16.04 22.47
N GLY A 65 -21.03 -17.15 22.10
CA GLY A 65 -21.70 -18.43 21.85
C GLY A 65 -22.36 -18.54 20.47
N GLN A 66 -22.08 -17.62 19.54
CA GLN A 66 -22.56 -17.74 18.16
C GLN A 66 -21.73 -18.79 17.41
N SER A 67 -22.37 -19.58 16.56
CA SER A 67 -21.66 -20.52 15.70
C SER A 67 -20.89 -19.76 14.61
N VAL A 68 -19.61 -20.09 14.47
CA VAL A 68 -18.73 -19.57 13.42
C VAL A 68 -18.11 -20.75 12.69
N ASP A 69 -18.23 -20.77 11.37
CA ASP A 69 -17.55 -21.75 10.53
C ASP A 69 -16.10 -21.31 10.29
N TRP A 70 -15.21 -21.76 11.16
CA TRP A 70 -13.79 -21.43 11.09
C TRP A 70 -13.08 -21.96 9.85
N LEU A 71 -13.58 -23.05 9.25
CA LEU A 71 -12.97 -23.60 8.04
C LEU A 71 -13.28 -22.73 6.83
N GLN A 72 -14.53 -22.27 6.73
CA GLN A 72 -14.92 -21.34 5.67
C GLN A 72 -14.25 -19.98 5.82
N GLU A 73 -14.13 -19.47 7.05
CA GLU A 73 -13.39 -18.24 7.32
C GLU A 73 -11.91 -18.41 6.94
N ALA A 74 -11.24 -19.47 7.39
CA ALA A 74 -9.83 -19.71 7.04
C ALA A 74 -9.58 -19.75 5.52
N ARG A 75 -10.50 -20.35 4.75
CA ARG A 75 -10.43 -20.36 3.27
C ARG A 75 -10.55 -18.96 2.68
N THR A 76 -11.56 -18.20 3.14
CA THR A 76 -11.78 -16.82 2.68
C THR A 76 -10.57 -15.95 2.98
N TYR A 77 -10.01 -16.10 4.17
CA TYR A 77 -8.82 -15.37 4.60
C TYR A 77 -7.61 -15.73 3.77
N GLY A 78 -7.40 -17.03 3.51
CA GLY A 78 -6.32 -17.50 2.64
C GLY A 78 -6.41 -16.91 1.24
N GLN A 79 -7.60 -16.88 0.64
CA GLN A 79 -7.81 -16.29 -0.69
C GLN A 79 -7.50 -14.79 -0.71
N VAL A 80 -7.98 -14.04 0.28
CA VAL A 80 -7.73 -12.59 0.37
C VAL A 80 -6.24 -12.30 0.59
N VAL A 81 -5.57 -13.07 1.46
CA VAL A 81 -4.13 -12.92 1.71
C VAL A 81 -3.32 -13.21 0.44
N VAL A 82 -3.67 -14.26 -0.30
CA VAL A 82 -3.02 -14.57 -1.58
C VAL A 82 -3.23 -13.43 -2.58
N ALA A 83 -4.46 -12.91 -2.71
CA ALA A 83 -4.75 -11.78 -3.59
C ALA A 83 -3.94 -10.52 -3.20
N ALA A 84 -3.84 -10.22 -1.90
CA ALA A 84 -3.03 -9.13 -1.40
C ALA A 84 -1.54 -9.33 -1.72
N TYR A 85 -1.04 -10.56 -1.61
CA TYR A 85 0.35 -10.89 -1.96
C TYR A 85 0.62 -10.68 -3.46
N VAL A 86 -0.32 -11.06 -4.33
CA VAL A 86 -0.22 -10.80 -5.77
C VAL A 86 -0.15 -9.29 -6.05
N LEU A 87 -0.97 -8.49 -5.37
CA LEU A 87 -0.91 -7.02 -5.49
C LEU A 87 0.43 -6.45 -5.00
N LEU A 88 0.99 -6.98 -3.91
CA LEU A 88 2.31 -6.54 -3.42
C LEU A 88 3.44 -6.92 -4.38
N VAL A 89 3.39 -8.12 -4.98
CA VAL A 89 4.35 -8.51 -6.02
C VAL A 89 4.23 -7.59 -7.23
N LEU A 90 3.02 -7.26 -7.66
CA LEU A 90 2.79 -6.29 -8.72
C LEU A 90 3.35 -4.91 -8.36
N ALA A 91 3.11 -4.42 -7.14
CA ALA A 91 3.68 -3.17 -6.63
C ALA A 91 5.21 -3.19 -6.68
N ALA A 92 5.84 -4.27 -6.22
CA ALA A 92 7.29 -4.42 -6.25
C ALA A 92 7.86 -4.45 -7.68
N LEU A 93 7.18 -5.08 -8.63
CA LEU A 93 7.56 -5.06 -10.05
C LEU A 93 7.44 -3.65 -10.63
N ILE A 94 6.36 -2.94 -10.33
CA ILE A 94 6.18 -1.55 -10.75
C ILE A 94 7.31 -0.68 -10.16
N GLU A 95 7.65 -0.87 -8.90
CA GLU A 95 8.71 -0.12 -8.24
C GLU A 95 10.11 -0.42 -8.80
N ALA A 96 10.38 -1.67 -9.16
CA ALA A 96 11.67 -2.07 -9.70
C ALA A 96 11.89 -1.59 -11.15
N TYR A 97 10.83 -1.54 -11.97
CA TYR A 97 10.97 -1.33 -13.42
C TYR A 97 10.29 -0.05 -13.94
N VAL A 98 9.13 0.33 -13.40
CA VAL A 98 8.30 1.42 -13.93
C VAL A 98 8.57 2.74 -13.20
N SER A 99 8.58 2.76 -11.87
CA SER A 99 8.84 4.00 -11.11
C SER A 99 10.16 4.68 -11.51
N PRO A 100 11.31 3.97 -11.64
CA PRO A 100 12.58 4.61 -11.94
C PRO A 100 12.61 5.17 -13.38
N SER A 101 12.01 4.46 -14.33
CA SER A 101 11.96 4.88 -15.74
C SER A 101 11.05 6.09 -15.92
N LEU A 102 9.90 6.12 -15.25
CA LEU A 102 8.98 7.25 -15.28
C LEU A 102 9.57 8.49 -14.61
N VAL A 103 10.20 8.33 -13.44
CA VAL A 103 10.89 9.42 -12.74
C VAL A 103 12.03 9.99 -13.59
N ALA A 104 12.85 9.14 -14.19
CA ALA A 104 13.95 9.57 -15.07
C ALA A 104 13.44 10.34 -16.29
N TYR A 105 12.35 9.89 -16.90
CA TYR A 105 11.72 10.60 -18.01
C TYR A 105 11.19 11.97 -17.59
N LEU A 106 10.42 12.03 -16.49
CA LEU A 106 9.83 13.28 -16.03
C LEU A 106 10.88 14.29 -15.57
N MET A 107 11.93 13.86 -14.85
CA MET A 107 13.03 14.75 -14.46
C MET A 107 13.69 15.41 -15.68
N ARG A 108 13.89 14.68 -16.77
CA ARG A 108 14.47 15.23 -18.02
C ARG A 108 13.54 16.26 -18.65
N VAL A 109 12.24 15.96 -18.72
CA VAL A 109 11.24 16.88 -19.30
C VAL A 109 11.12 18.14 -18.45
N THR A 110 11.03 18.01 -17.13
CA THR A 110 10.89 19.16 -16.23
C THR A 110 12.15 20.01 -16.14
N ALA A 111 13.34 19.42 -16.32
CA ALA A 111 14.60 20.16 -16.39
C ALA A 111 14.80 20.88 -17.73
N ALA A 112 14.10 20.45 -18.79
CA ALA A 112 14.14 21.07 -20.12
C ALA A 112 13.08 22.18 -20.31
N SER A 113 12.18 22.37 -19.34
CA SER A 113 11.21 23.46 -19.32
C SER A 113 11.91 24.76 -18.85
N PRO A 114 11.87 25.85 -19.64
CA PRO A 114 12.51 27.13 -19.30
C PRO A 114 11.86 27.83 -18.10
#